data_AF-A0A200IJ85-F1
#
_entry.id   AF-A0A200IJ85-F1
#
_cell.length_a   1.000
_cell.length_b   1.000
_cell.length_c   1.000
_cell.angle_alpha   90.00
_cell.angle_beta   90.00
_cell.angle_gamma   90.00
#
_symmetry.space_group_name_H-M   'P 1'
#
loop_
_entity.id
_entity.type
_entity.pdbx_description
1 polymer ?
#
loop_
_entity_poly.entity_id
_entity_poly.type
_entity_poly.pdbx_seq_one_letter_code
_entity_poly.pdbx_strand_id
1 'polypeptide(L)'
;MKLRFALFVLSLVIGVGACGGSMLAFMSIEPLRKGQSFAGLESSMLQGTPFTTFLIPGVFLLIVLGLGNLLAAIRLWRNQGYHGELLLGICLIIWIIVQVILLRGGNVLHLIFLVLGLLQLGVAAYCIKHLQLSVPFSAHQN
;
A
#
# COMPACT_ATOMS: atom_id res chain seq x y z
N MET A 1 -9.20 -22.32 -0.16
CA MET A 1 -8.51 -22.04 -1.44
C MET A 1 -8.93 -20.72 -2.08
N LYS A 2 -10.24 -20.46 -2.27
CA LYS A 2 -10.76 -19.22 -2.90
C LYS A 2 -10.27 -17.91 -2.24
N LEU A 3 -10.33 -17.82 -0.91
CA LEU A 3 -9.90 -16.62 -0.16
C LEU A 3 -8.39 -16.34 -0.26
N ARG A 4 -7.57 -17.40 -0.26
CA ARG A 4 -6.12 -17.27 -0.44
C ARG A 4 -5.78 -16.76 -1.83
N PHE A 5 -6.47 -17.26 -2.85
CA PHE A 5 -6.32 -16.77 -4.21
C PHE A 5 -6.76 -15.30 -4.32
N ALA A 6 -7.85 -14.91 -3.65
CA ALA A 6 -8.28 -13.52 -3.59
C ALA A 6 -7.21 -12.61 -2.96
N LEU A 7 -6.62 -13.00 -1.83
CA LEU A 7 -5.50 -12.26 -1.23
C LEU A 7 -4.31 -12.16 -2.18
N PHE A 8 -3.92 -13.28 -2.79
CA PHE A 8 -2.81 -13.31 -3.74
C PHE A 8 -3.03 -12.30 -4.90
N VAL A 9 -4.23 -12.26 -5.47
CA VAL A 9 -4.58 -11.31 -6.53
C VAL A 9 -4.57 -9.87 -6.01
N LEU A 10 -5.16 -9.62 -4.83
CA LEU A 10 -5.14 -8.29 -4.21
C LEU A 10 -3.72 -7.79 -4.02
N SER A 11 -2.83 -8.59 -3.43
CA SER A 11 -1.43 -8.23 -3.17
C SER A 11 -0.66 -7.99 -4.47
N LEU A 12 -0.92 -8.76 -5.52
CA LEU A 12 -0.32 -8.49 -6.83
C LEU A 12 -0.79 -7.15 -7.41
N VAL A 13 -2.10 -6.90 -7.42
CA VAL A 13 -2.65 -5.64 -7.94
C VAL A 13 -2.11 -4.44 -7.17
N ILE A 14 -2.11 -4.51 -5.83
CA ILE A 14 -1.62 -3.46 -4.95
C ILE A 14 -0.11 -3.27 -5.15
N GLY A 15 0.67 -4.36 -5.15
CA GLY A 15 2.12 -4.30 -5.29
C GLY A 15 2.56 -3.70 -6.62
N VAL A 16 1.97 -4.17 -7.74
CA VAL A 16 2.25 -3.62 -9.07
C VAL A 16 1.79 -2.15 -9.17
N GLY A 17 0.61 -1.84 -8.65
CA GLY A 17 0.09 -0.47 -8.62
C GLY A 17 0.98 0.49 -7.84
N ALA A 18 1.49 0.06 -6.68
CA ALA A 18 2.41 0.85 -5.86
C ALA A 18 3.78 1.04 -6.53
N CYS A 19 4.30 0.02 -7.23
CA CYS A 19 5.49 0.17 -8.08
C CYS A 19 5.27 1.21 -9.19
N GLY A 20 4.10 1.18 -9.86
CA GLY A 20 3.72 2.19 -10.85
C GLY A 20 3.63 3.61 -10.25
N GLY A 21 2.99 3.75 -9.09
CA GLY A 21 2.91 5.01 -8.36
C GLY A 21 4.29 5.55 -7.94
N SER A 22 5.19 4.68 -7.49
CA SER A 22 6.58 5.02 -7.20
C SER A 22 7.33 5.52 -8.44
N MET A 23 7.19 4.80 -9.56
CA MET A 23 7.82 5.21 -10.82
C MET A 23 7.35 6.60 -11.26
N LEU A 24 6.04 6.87 -11.19
CA LEU A 24 5.50 8.22 -11.47
C LEU A 24 6.08 9.27 -10.52
N ALA A 25 6.17 8.97 -9.22
CA ALA A 25 6.75 9.87 -8.23
C ALA A 25 8.24 10.19 -8.48
N PHE A 26 9.01 9.23 -9.01
CA PHE A 26 10.41 9.47 -9.36
C PHE A 26 10.56 10.25 -10.65
N MET A 27 9.76 9.91 -11.67
CA MET A 27 9.77 10.60 -12.96
C MET A 27 9.25 12.04 -12.86
N SER A 28 8.43 12.35 -11.85
CA SER A 28 7.90 13.70 -11.64
C SER A 28 8.95 14.69 -11.10
N ILE A 29 10.08 14.24 -10.54
CA ILE A 29 11.03 15.11 -9.83
C ILE A 29 11.61 16.20 -10.75
N GLU A 30 12.13 15.81 -11.92
CA GLU A 30 12.79 16.73 -12.84
C GLU A 30 11.80 17.71 -13.53
N PRO A 31 10.63 17.26 -14.05
CA PRO A 31 9.61 18.18 -14.56
C PRO A 31 9.14 19.19 -13.53
N LEU A 32 8.89 18.76 -12.28
CA LEU A 32 8.40 19.65 -11.23
C LEU A 32 9.46 20.68 -10.83
N ARG A 33 10.75 20.32 -10.88
CA ARG A 33 11.85 21.26 -10.66
C ARG A 33 11.90 22.37 -11.72
N LYS A 34 11.44 22.08 -12.94
CA LYS A 34 11.29 23.03 -14.05
C LYS A 34 9.96 23.78 -14.02
N GLY A 35 9.14 23.58 -13.00
CA GLY A 35 7.81 24.19 -12.88
C GLY A 35 6.74 23.57 -13.78
N GLN A 36 6.99 22.39 -14.34
CA GLN A 36 6.05 21.66 -15.17
C GLN A 36 5.26 20.65 -14.34
N SER A 37 3.99 20.44 -14.68
CA SER A 37 3.18 19.34 -14.13
C SER A 37 3.58 18.01 -14.76
N PHE A 38 3.50 16.91 -14.02
CA PHE A 38 3.75 15.57 -14.55
C PHE A 38 2.71 14.57 -14.05
N ALA A 39 1.95 13.94 -14.96
CA ALA A 39 0.95 12.92 -14.64
C ALA A 39 -0.06 13.36 -13.54
N GLY A 40 -0.46 14.63 -13.54
CA GLY A 40 -1.35 15.21 -12.53
C GLY A 40 -0.68 15.60 -11.21
N LEU A 41 0.65 15.47 -11.10
CA LEU A 41 1.44 15.98 -9.98
C LEU A 41 1.94 17.39 -10.28
N GLU A 42 1.91 18.24 -9.26
CA GLU A 42 2.39 19.62 -9.31
C GLU A 42 3.23 19.95 -8.07
N SER A 43 4.13 20.92 -8.19
CA SER A 43 4.99 21.37 -7.08
C SER A 43 4.18 22.06 -5.97
N SER A 44 3.04 22.67 -6.31
CA SER A 44 2.08 23.27 -5.38
C SER A 44 1.57 22.27 -4.33
N MET A 45 1.44 20.99 -4.70
CA MET A 45 0.93 19.93 -3.83
C MET A 45 1.88 19.60 -2.67
N LEU A 46 3.16 19.95 -2.79
CA LEU A 46 4.16 19.74 -1.73
C LEU A 46 4.18 20.90 -0.72
N GLN A 47 3.49 22.01 -0.99
CA GLN A 47 3.48 23.18 -0.10
C GLN A 47 2.78 22.87 1.22
N GLY A 48 3.49 23.08 2.33
CA GLY A 48 2.98 22.75 3.67
C GLY A 48 3.03 21.26 4.01
N THR A 49 3.65 20.44 3.16
CA THR A 49 4.06 19.07 3.51
C THR A 49 5.50 19.10 4.07
N PRO A 50 5.94 18.06 4.80
CA PRO A 50 7.33 17.95 5.25
C PRO A 50 8.30 17.59 4.10
N PHE A 51 7.81 17.45 2.86
CA PHE A 51 8.59 16.97 1.73
C PHE A 51 8.85 18.07 0.71
N THR A 52 10.09 18.13 0.21
CA THR A 52 10.48 19.04 -0.89
C THR A 52 10.32 18.41 -2.26
N THR A 53 10.22 17.08 -2.33
CA THR A 53 10.05 16.29 -3.56
C THR A 53 9.19 15.06 -3.28
N PHE A 54 8.69 14.42 -4.35
CA PHE A 54 7.99 13.15 -4.25
C PHE A 54 8.91 11.92 -4.05
N LEU A 55 10.22 12.12 -3.84
CA LEU A 55 11.18 11.03 -3.67
C LEU A 55 10.86 10.15 -2.46
N ILE A 56 10.70 10.74 -1.27
CA ILE A 56 10.42 9.98 -0.05
C ILE A 56 9.08 9.24 -0.15
N PRO A 57 7.97 9.88 -0.56
CA PRO A 57 6.73 9.18 -0.84
C PRO A 57 6.89 8.05 -1.88
N GLY A 58 7.64 8.28 -2.96
CA GLY A 58 7.89 7.29 -4.00
C GLY A 58 8.69 6.08 -3.52
N VAL A 59 9.69 6.28 -2.65
CA VAL A 59 10.46 5.19 -2.04
C VAL A 59 9.59 4.38 -1.08
N PHE A 60 8.74 5.03 -0.28
CA PHE A 60 7.80 4.33 0.58
C PHE A 60 6.82 3.47 -0.22
N LEU A 61 6.24 4.03 -1.29
CA LEU A 61 5.38 3.29 -2.22
C LEU A 61 6.12 2.08 -2.81
N LEU A 62 7.37 2.22 -3.21
CA LEU A 62 8.14 1.11 -3.79
C LEU A 62 8.44 0.01 -2.79
N ILE A 63 9.06 0.37 -1.66
CA ILE A 63 9.65 -0.61 -0.74
C ILE A 63 8.57 -1.25 0.13
N VAL A 64 7.74 -0.42 0.77
CA VAL A 64 6.79 -0.91 1.77
C VAL A 64 5.56 -1.48 1.08
N LEU A 65 4.96 -0.72 0.17
CA LEU A 65 3.69 -1.11 -0.45
C LEU A 65 3.90 -1.94 -1.72
N GLY A 66 4.89 -1.64 -2.55
CA GLY A 66 5.20 -2.39 -3.76
C GLY A 66 5.81 -3.75 -3.44
N LEU A 67 7.09 -3.74 -3.07
CA LEU A 67 7.86 -4.95 -2.77
C LEU A 67 7.26 -5.72 -1.58
N GLY A 68 6.77 -5.04 -0.55
CA GLY A 68 6.11 -5.71 0.58
C GLY A 68 4.94 -6.58 0.15
N ASN A 69 4.03 -6.06 -0.70
CA ASN A 69 2.90 -6.83 -1.21
C ASN A 69 3.33 -7.93 -2.19
N LEU A 70 4.32 -7.70 -3.04
CA LEU A 70 4.85 -8.74 -3.93
C LEU A 70 5.47 -9.90 -3.15
N LEU A 71 6.22 -9.60 -2.08
CA LEU A 71 6.79 -10.62 -1.19
C LEU A 71 5.70 -11.36 -0.41
N ALA A 72 4.64 -10.67 0.02
CA ALA A 72 3.50 -11.29 0.69
C ALA A 72 2.73 -12.24 -0.25
N ALA A 73 2.55 -11.84 -1.52
CA ALA A 73 1.98 -12.69 -2.56
C ALA A 73 2.79 -13.98 -2.77
N ILE A 74 4.13 -13.89 -2.82
CA ILE A 74 5.00 -15.08 -2.91
C ILE A 74 4.88 -15.97 -1.67
N ARG A 75 4.79 -15.38 -0.47
CA ARG A 75 4.63 -16.14 0.78
C ARG A 75 3.28 -16.88 0.85
N LEU A 76 2.22 -16.31 0.28
CA LEU A 76 0.91 -16.97 0.20
C LEU A 76 0.95 -18.27 -0.61
N TRP A 77 1.87 -18.42 -1.58
CA TRP A 77 2.07 -19.69 -2.29
C TRP A 77 2.51 -20.84 -1.38
N ARG A 78 3.23 -20.52 -0.30
CA ARG A 78 3.64 -21.49 0.73
C ARG A 78 2.60 -21.64 1.84
N ASN A 79 1.40 -21.08 1.66
CA ASN A 79 0.33 -21.03 2.66
C ASN A 79 0.75 -20.31 3.97
N GLN A 80 1.64 -19.32 3.86
CA GLN A 80 2.17 -18.52 4.96
C GLN A 80 1.92 -17.03 4.68
N GLY A 81 2.16 -16.17 5.67
CA GLY A 81 2.19 -14.71 5.45
C GLY A 81 0.86 -13.96 5.64
N TYR A 82 -0.19 -14.61 6.15
CA TYR A 82 -1.49 -13.98 6.42
C TYR A 82 -1.39 -12.76 7.37
N HIS A 83 -0.52 -12.81 8.38
CA HIS A 83 -0.27 -11.65 9.25
C HIS A 83 0.45 -10.51 8.52
N GLY A 84 1.31 -10.83 7.55
CA GLY A 84 1.95 -9.84 6.69
C GLY A 84 0.94 -9.13 5.79
N GLU A 85 0.00 -9.88 5.21
CA GLU A 85 -1.13 -9.34 4.44
C GLU A 85 -2.00 -8.39 5.27
N LEU A 86 -2.28 -8.75 6.52
CA LEU A 86 -3.03 -7.90 7.45
C LEU A 86 -2.27 -6.58 7.74
N LEU A 87 -0.98 -6.66 8.04
CA LEU A 87 -0.14 -5.49 8.31
C LEU A 87 -0.01 -4.57 7.07
N LEU A 88 0.17 -5.16 5.89
CA LEU A 88 0.27 -4.41 4.63
C LEU A 88 -1.05 -3.74 4.26
N GLY A 89 -2.20 -4.39 4.50
CA GLY A 89 -3.51 -3.77 4.34
C GLY A 89 -3.71 -2.56 5.26
N ILE A 90 -3.33 -2.67 6.54
CA ILE A 90 -3.34 -1.54 7.49
C ILE A 90 -2.41 -0.42 7.01
N CYS A 91 -1.19 -0.79 6.61
CA CYS A 91 -0.19 0.16 6.14
C CYS A 91 -0.68 0.93 4.91
N LEU A 92 -1.31 0.25 3.95
CA LEU A 92 -1.88 0.88 2.76
C LEU A 92 -2.98 1.88 3.12
N ILE A 93 -3.92 1.49 4.00
CA ILE A 93 -5.01 2.39 4.45
C ILE A 93 -4.43 3.65 5.09
N ILE A 94 -3.51 3.49 6.04
CA ILE A 94 -2.86 4.61 6.73
C ILE A 94 -2.14 5.51 5.72
N TRP A 95 -1.40 4.91 4.79
CA TRP A 95 -0.65 5.66 3.79
C TRP A 95 -1.55 6.50 2.89
N ILE A 96 -2.66 5.93 2.40
CA ILE A 96 -3.63 6.67 1.57
C ILE A 96 -4.25 7.82 2.37
N ILE A 97 -4.61 7.61 3.63
CA ILE A 97 -5.14 8.67 4.50
C ILE A 97 -4.10 9.81 4.64
N VAL A 98 -2.84 9.45 4.93
CA VAL A 98 -1.74 10.43 5.03
C VAL A 98 -1.56 11.20 3.73
N GLN A 99 -1.60 10.53 2.57
CA GLN A 99 -1.49 11.18 1.26
C GLN A 99 -2.63 12.18 1.01
N VAL A 100 -3.87 11.79 1.28
CA VAL A 100 -5.03 12.68 1.09
C VAL A 100 -4.95 13.91 1.99
N ILE A 101 -4.49 13.74 3.24
CA ILE A 101 -4.29 14.85 4.18
C ILE A 101 -3.16 15.77 3.70
N LEU A 102 -1.98 15.21 3.38
CA LEU A 102 -0.81 16.00 2.99
C LEU A 102 -1.02 16.74 1.67
N LEU A 103 -1.60 16.08 0.67
CA LEU A 103 -1.88 16.67 -0.64
C LEU A 103 -3.15 17.51 -0.65
N ARG A 104 -3.88 17.57 0.47
CA ARG A 104 -5.14 18.32 0.66
C ARG A 104 -6.17 18.02 -0.43
N GLY A 105 -6.16 16.80 -0.95
CA GLY A 105 -6.91 16.42 -2.13
C GLY A 105 -6.99 14.90 -2.30
N GLY A 106 -8.20 14.42 -2.56
CA GLY A 106 -8.45 13.04 -2.94
C GLY A 106 -8.65 12.93 -4.45
N ASN A 107 -8.28 11.79 -5.02
CA ASN A 107 -8.59 11.46 -6.41
C ASN A 107 -9.15 10.03 -6.46
N VAL A 108 -9.59 9.62 -7.65
CA VAL A 108 -10.18 8.29 -7.83
C VAL A 108 -9.19 7.17 -7.50
N LEU A 109 -7.88 7.36 -7.74
CA LEU A 109 -6.86 6.39 -7.38
C LEU A 109 -6.78 6.19 -5.86
N HIS A 110 -6.78 7.27 -5.08
CA HIS A 110 -6.81 7.18 -3.61
C HIS A 110 -8.03 6.36 -3.14
N LEU A 111 -9.21 6.59 -3.72
CA LEU A 111 -10.41 5.82 -3.38
C LEU A 111 -10.26 4.33 -3.73
N ILE A 112 -9.76 4.01 -4.93
CA ILE A 112 -9.53 2.63 -5.37
C ILE A 112 -8.56 1.92 -4.42
N PHE A 113 -7.40 2.51 -4.14
CA PHE A 113 -6.39 1.88 -3.27
C PHE A 113 -6.85 1.80 -1.81
N LEU A 114 -7.67 2.74 -1.33
CA LEU A 114 -8.29 2.64 -0.01
C LEU A 114 -9.23 1.42 0.08
N VAL A 115 -10.09 1.22 -0.92
CA VAL A 115 -10.98 0.05 -0.99
C VAL A 115 -10.18 -1.23 -1.09
N LEU A 116 -9.13 -1.27 -1.93
CA LEU A 116 -8.23 -2.43 -2.02
C LEU A 116 -7.56 -2.75 -0.69
N GLY A 117 -7.10 -1.74 0.06
CA GLY A 117 -6.53 -1.91 1.39
C GLY A 117 -7.53 -2.45 2.41
N LEU A 118 -8.77 -1.96 2.39
CA LEU A 118 -9.85 -2.47 3.25
C LEU A 118 -10.19 -3.93 2.92
N LEU A 119 -10.23 -4.28 1.63
CA LEU A 119 -10.46 -5.66 1.18
C LEU A 119 -9.31 -6.57 1.60
N GLN A 120 -8.06 -6.17 1.39
CA GLN A 120 -6.89 -6.92 1.81
C GLN A 120 -6.90 -7.17 3.33
N LEU A 121 -7.12 -6.12 4.12
CA LEU A 121 -7.24 -6.20 5.58
C LEU A 121 -8.37 -7.15 6.00
N GLY A 122 -9.57 -6.96 5.47
CA GLY A 122 -10.75 -7.74 5.83
C GLY A 122 -10.61 -9.23 5.49
N VAL A 123 -10.12 -9.53 4.28
CA VAL A 123 -9.92 -10.91 3.84
C VAL A 123 -8.77 -11.57 4.62
N ALA A 124 -7.69 -10.84 4.93
CA ALA A 124 -6.59 -11.36 5.73
C ALA A 124 -7.04 -11.68 7.17
N ALA A 125 -7.76 -10.76 7.81
CA ALA A 125 -8.33 -10.96 9.15
C ALA A 125 -9.29 -12.16 9.19
N TYR A 126 -10.16 -12.28 8.18
CA TYR A 126 -11.06 -13.43 8.04
C TYR A 126 -10.29 -14.75 7.91
N CYS A 127 -9.25 -14.79 7.06
CA CYS A 127 -8.41 -15.97 6.90
C CYS A 127 -7.72 -16.38 8.21
N ILE A 128 -7.14 -15.43 8.94
CA ILE A 128 -6.47 -15.69 10.23
C ILE A 128 -7.45 -16.32 11.22
N LYS A 129 -8.65 -15.73 11.36
CA LYS A 129 -9.69 -16.23 12.26
C LYS A 129 -10.17 -17.63 11.86
N HIS A 130 -10.43 -17.84 10.57
CA HIS A 130 -10.94 -19.13 10.06
C HIS A 130 -9.90 -20.25 10.13
N LEU A 131 -8.62 -19.93 9.94
CA LEU A 131 -7.53 -20.90 10.01
C LEU A 131 -7.04 -21.15 11.46
N GLN A 132 -7.68 -20.52 12.46
CA GLN A 132 -7.28 -20.57 13.87
C GLN A 132 -5.78 -20.29 14.08
N LEU A 133 -5.22 -19.39 13.26
CA LEU A 133 -3.83 -19.03 13.39
C LEU A 133 -3.65 -18.24 14.69
N SER A 134 -2.70 -18.67 15.51
CA SER A 134 -2.36 -17.92 16.72
C SER A 134 -1.95 -16.51 16.32
N VAL A 135 -2.57 -15.52 16.96
CA VAL A 135 -2.00 -14.18 16.93
C VAL A 135 -0.68 -14.25 17.69
N PRO A 136 0.42 -13.68 17.16
CA PRO A 136 1.75 -13.86 17.72
C PRO A 136 1.89 -13.39 19.18
N PHE A 137 0.90 -12.63 19.70
CA PHE A 137 0.85 -12.13 21.07
C PHE A 137 -0.30 -12.70 21.90
N SER A 138 -0.96 -13.79 21.47
CA SER A 138 -1.94 -14.47 22.32
C SER A 138 -1.21 -15.11 23.49
N ALA A 139 -1.36 -14.53 24.69
CA ALA A 139 -0.88 -15.18 25.90
C ALA A 139 -1.64 -16.50 26.06
N HIS A 140 -0.95 -17.63 25.87
CA HIS A 140 -1.46 -18.91 26.30
C HIS A 140 -1.53 -18.86 27.83
N GLN A 141 -2.72 -18.72 28.39
CA GLN A 141 -2.95 -19.04 29.78
C GLN A 141 -2.90 -20.57 29.87
N ASN A 142 -1.73 -21.08 30.27
CA ASN A 142 -1.56 -22.45 30.75
C ASN A 142 -2.21 -22.58 32.13
#